data_AF-A0A2M7KYA6-F1
#
_entry.id   AF-A0A2M7KYA6-F1
#
_cell.length_a   1.000
_cell.length_b   1.000
_cell.length_c   1.000
_cell.angle_alpha   90.00
_cell.angle_beta   90.00
_cell.angle_gamma   90.00
#
_symmetry.space_group_name_H-M   'P 1'
#
loop_
_entity.id
_entity.type
_entity.pdbx_description
1 polymer ?
#
loop_
_entity_poly.entity_id
_entity_poly.type
_entity_poly.pdbx_seq_one_letter_code
_entity_poly.pdbx_strand_id
1 'polypeptide(L)'
;MTEARYWKPASEHRVDCYLCSRRCRIGEGQMGFCSVRANRGGKLYSLVYGRPCAVNVDPVEKKPLFHFLPGTEILSIGTVGCNLDCRFCQNASLSRGDPASDRAASLSPAQVVQLALSRGCQSVAYTYNEPTVFAEYAEDVAALARQNGLRNAFVTNGYVTPEALPGVYANIDAANVDLKAFSEDFYRRWTQAELQPVLDTLVALHQRGVWIEITNLVIPTLNDFESESRRLCEWILENLGDRVPLHFTAFHPDHQLTDKPPTPQQTLTQLRDLAREVGLKYVYVGNVHDDAGSSTYCPECNELLVARSWHAVRQLHLAGDRCGHCGARADFLVAP
;
A
#
# COMPACT_ATOMS: atom_id res chain seq x y z
N MET A 1 -4.88 -15.27 -19.09
CA MET A 1 -6.13 -15.17 -18.32
C MET A 1 -6.20 -16.36 -17.38
N THR A 2 -6.72 -16.18 -16.17
CA THR A 2 -6.79 -17.23 -15.13
C THR A 2 -8.14 -17.14 -14.44
N GLU A 3 -8.78 -18.27 -14.12
CA GLU A 3 -10.03 -18.26 -13.34
C GLU A 3 -9.78 -17.60 -11.99
N ALA A 4 -10.65 -16.68 -11.59
CA ALA A 4 -10.53 -15.93 -10.34
C ALA A 4 -10.89 -16.84 -9.14
N ARG A 5 -10.33 -16.55 -7.97
CA ARG A 5 -10.59 -17.30 -6.72
C ARG A 5 -11.77 -16.73 -5.93
N TYR A 6 -11.99 -15.42 -6.01
CA TYR A 6 -12.86 -14.67 -5.09
C TYR A 6 -14.20 -14.29 -5.72
N TRP A 7 -14.98 -15.30 -6.10
CA TRP A 7 -16.32 -15.09 -6.66
C TRP A 7 -17.25 -16.27 -6.38
N LYS A 8 -18.55 -16.05 -6.56
CA LYS A 8 -19.58 -17.09 -6.53
C LYS A 8 -20.60 -16.89 -7.65
N PRO A 9 -21.25 -17.97 -8.13
CA PRO A 9 -22.41 -17.83 -9.02
C PRO A 9 -23.52 -17.01 -8.34
N ALA A 10 -24.23 -16.18 -9.10
CA ALA A 10 -25.32 -15.33 -8.59
C ALA A 10 -26.68 -15.71 -9.19
N SER A 11 -26.84 -15.57 -10.51
CA SER A 11 -28.03 -15.93 -11.30
C SER A 11 -27.57 -16.38 -12.69
N GLU A 12 -28.48 -16.78 -13.58
CA GLU A 12 -28.11 -17.21 -14.95
C GLU A 12 -27.15 -16.21 -15.61
N HIS A 13 -25.96 -16.71 -15.94
CA HIS A 13 -24.83 -15.98 -16.53
C HIS A 13 -24.32 -14.74 -15.76
N ARG A 14 -24.55 -14.67 -14.44
CA ARG A 14 -24.00 -13.61 -13.57
C ARG A 14 -23.13 -14.19 -12.46
N VAL A 15 -22.10 -13.42 -12.09
CA VAL A 15 -21.20 -13.75 -10.98
C VAL A 15 -21.15 -12.62 -9.97
N ASP A 16 -21.07 -12.96 -8.68
CA ASP A 16 -20.81 -12.02 -7.59
C ASP A 16 -19.33 -12.12 -7.22
N CYS A 17 -18.56 -11.07 -7.51
CA CYS A 17 -17.17 -10.92 -7.11
C CYS A 17 -17.10 -10.37 -5.68
N TYR A 18 -16.48 -11.11 -4.77
CA TYR A 18 -16.32 -10.69 -3.37
C TYR A 18 -14.86 -10.36 -3.02
N LEU A 19 -13.99 -10.16 -4.00
CA LEU A 19 -12.57 -9.83 -3.81
C LEU A 19 -12.35 -8.52 -3.04
N CYS A 20 -13.12 -7.49 -3.37
CA CYS A 20 -13.00 -6.16 -2.77
C CYS A 20 -14.37 -5.62 -2.36
N SER A 21 -14.37 -4.60 -1.50
CA SER A 21 -15.59 -4.02 -0.92
C SER A 21 -16.51 -3.33 -1.92
N ARG A 22 -16.18 -3.36 -3.22
CA ARG A 22 -17.11 -3.06 -4.32
C ARG A 22 -18.23 -4.08 -4.47
N ARG A 23 -17.98 -5.35 -4.11
CA ARG A 23 -18.92 -6.47 -4.23
C ARG A 23 -19.64 -6.52 -5.60
N CYS A 24 -18.88 -6.40 -6.69
CA CYS A 24 -19.44 -6.27 -8.03
C CYS A 24 -20.27 -7.50 -8.43
N ARG A 25 -21.48 -7.27 -8.95
CA ARG A 25 -22.25 -8.26 -9.70
C ARG A 25 -22.02 -8.07 -11.20
N ILE A 26 -21.44 -9.06 -11.86
CA ILE A 26 -20.90 -8.93 -13.24
C ILE A 26 -21.68 -9.86 -14.16
N GLY A 27 -22.34 -9.31 -15.19
CA GLY A 27 -23.04 -10.09 -16.22
C GLY A 27 -22.10 -10.68 -17.28
N GLU A 28 -22.60 -11.62 -18.06
CA GLU A 28 -21.86 -12.27 -19.15
C GLU A 28 -21.22 -11.24 -20.10
N GLY A 29 -19.95 -11.44 -20.43
CA GLY A 29 -19.18 -10.54 -21.28
C GLY A 29 -18.80 -9.20 -20.64
N GLN A 30 -19.27 -8.91 -19.42
CA GLN A 30 -18.96 -7.66 -18.71
C GLN A 30 -17.72 -7.79 -17.84
N MET A 31 -17.20 -6.63 -17.43
CA MET A 31 -16.11 -6.49 -16.47
C MET A 31 -16.60 -5.83 -15.18
N GLY A 32 -15.94 -6.16 -14.07
CA GLY A 32 -16.10 -5.44 -12.81
C GLY A 32 -15.49 -4.04 -12.86
N PHE A 33 -15.73 -3.25 -11.81
CA PHE A 33 -15.28 -1.85 -11.71
C PHE A 33 -13.78 -1.65 -11.97
N CYS A 34 -12.95 -2.63 -11.57
CA CYS A 34 -11.50 -2.57 -11.75
C CYS A 34 -11.02 -2.82 -13.19
N SER A 35 -11.93 -3.13 -14.12
CA SER A 35 -11.65 -3.40 -15.53
C SER A 35 -10.74 -4.59 -15.81
N VAL A 36 -10.38 -5.39 -14.81
CA VAL A 36 -9.48 -6.56 -14.97
C VAL A 36 -10.11 -7.89 -14.56
N ARG A 37 -11.36 -7.85 -14.11
CA ARG A 37 -12.16 -9.02 -13.71
C ARG A 37 -13.33 -9.17 -14.66
N ALA A 38 -13.33 -10.21 -15.49
CA ALA A 38 -14.32 -10.39 -16.54
C ALA A 38 -15.12 -11.69 -16.35
N ASN A 39 -16.43 -11.62 -16.54
CA ASN A 39 -17.28 -12.81 -16.56
C ASN A 39 -17.34 -13.38 -17.97
N ARG A 40 -16.95 -14.65 -18.13
CA ARG A 40 -16.98 -15.40 -19.39
C ARG A 40 -17.56 -16.79 -19.17
N GLY A 41 -18.67 -17.10 -19.82
CA GLY A 41 -19.37 -18.38 -19.65
C GLY A 41 -19.84 -18.61 -18.21
N GLY A 42 -20.29 -17.57 -17.51
CA GLY A 42 -20.72 -17.66 -16.10
C GLY A 42 -19.61 -17.90 -15.08
N LYS A 43 -18.34 -17.69 -15.45
CA LYS A 43 -17.17 -17.77 -14.56
C LYS A 43 -16.40 -16.46 -14.57
N LEU A 44 -15.85 -16.08 -13.41
CA LEU A 44 -15.02 -14.88 -13.31
C LEU A 44 -13.55 -15.20 -13.62
N TYR A 45 -12.90 -14.37 -14.43
CA TYR A 45 -11.49 -14.48 -14.78
C TYR A 45 -10.72 -13.21 -14.44
N SER A 46 -9.46 -13.37 -14.02
CA SER A 46 -8.46 -12.31 -14.04
C SER A 46 -7.84 -12.18 -15.43
N LEU A 47 -7.89 -10.97 -15.99
CA LEU A 47 -7.31 -10.64 -17.30
C LEU A 47 -5.81 -10.31 -17.23
N VAL A 48 -5.29 -10.06 -16.04
CA VAL A 48 -3.93 -9.52 -15.81
C VAL A 48 -2.99 -10.47 -15.08
N TYR A 49 -3.39 -11.71 -14.82
CA TYR A 49 -2.52 -12.72 -14.22
C TYR A 49 -1.27 -12.95 -15.08
N GLY A 50 -0.08 -12.83 -14.47
CA GLY A 50 1.21 -13.00 -15.16
C GLY A 50 1.52 -11.90 -16.18
N ARG A 51 0.82 -10.75 -16.08
CA ARG A 51 0.92 -9.63 -17.03
C ARG A 51 1.22 -8.29 -16.35
N PRO A 52 2.33 -8.16 -15.59
CA PRO A 52 2.71 -6.87 -15.02
C PRO A 52 3.07 -5.88 -16.15
N CYS A 53 2.64 -4.64 -15.99
CA CYS A 53 2.97 -3.53 -16.89
C CYS A 53 3.97 -2.54 -16.28
N ALA A 54 4.33 -2.74 -15.00
CA ALA A 54 5.42 -2.06 -14.33
C ALA A 54 6.23 -3.09 -13.53
N VAL A 55 7.55 -3.11 -13.75
CA VAL A 55 8.50 -3.98 -13.04
C VAL A 55 9.77 -3.16 -12.81
N ASN A 56 10.06 -2.79 -11.56
CA ASN A 56 11.24 -2.01 -11.22
C ASN A 56 11.89 -2.52 -9.95
N VAL A 57 13.20 -2.34 -9.83
CA VAL A 57 13.89 -2.41 -8.54
C VAL A 57 13.88 -1.01 -7.95
N ASP A 58 13.30 -0.87 -6.77
CA ASP A 58 13.21 0.38 -6.03
C ASP A 58 13.82 0.16 -4.62
N PRO A 59 14.31 1.19 -3.92
CA PRO A 59 14.57 1.09 -2.49
C PRO A 59 13.25 0.93 -1.73
N VAL A 60 13.28 0.18 -0.62
CA VAL A 60 12.14 0.03 0.30
C VAL A 60 11.55 1.37 0.72
N GLU A 61 12.39 2.37 0.93
CA GLU A 61 12.01 3.73 1.35
C GLU A 61 11.06 4.42 0.36
N LYS A 62 11.00 3.96 -0.89
CA LYS A 62 10.05 4.47 -1.88
C LYS A 62 8.65 3.86 -1.75
N LYS A 63 8.47 2.77 -0.98
CA LYS A 63 7.19 2.10 -0.69
C LYS A 63 6.51 2.58 0.61
N PRO A 64 6.86 3.80 1.06
CA PRO A 64 6.87 4.23 2.47
C PRO A 64 6.80 3.10 3.51
N LEU A 65 7.81 2.22 3.49
CA LEU A 65 7.94 1.09 4.43
C LEU A 65 9.21 1.26 5.27
N PHE A 66 9.29 2.36 6.03
CA PHE A 66 10.54 2.77 6.69
C PHE A 66 11.02 1.78 7.76
N HIS A 67 10.12 0.98 8.32
CA HIS A 67 10.43 0.01 9.35
C HIS A 67 10.51 -1.43 8.83
N PHE A 68 10.35 -1.65 7.53
CA PHE A 68 10.41 -2.97 6.90
C PHE A 68 11.64 -3.08 6.00
N LEU A 69 12.67 -3.78 6.45
CA LEU A 69 13.93 -4.00 5.74
C LEU A 69 14.60 -2.68 5.28
N PRO A 70 14.83 -1.71 6.19
CA PRO A 70 15.35 -0.40 5.81
C PRO A 70 16.69 -0.49 5.07
N GLY A 71 16.84 0.28 4.00
CA GLY A 71 18.05 0.36 3.18
C GLY A 71 18.23 -0.78 2.19
N THR A 72 17.28 -1.71 2.10
CA THR A 72 17.32 -2.83 1.15
C THR A 72 16.60 -2.51 -0.16
N GLU A 73 16.84 -3.33 -1.18
CA GLU A 73 16.14 -3.23 -2.47
C GLU A 73 14.92 -4.16 -2.52
N ILE A 74 13.86 -3.69 -3.19
CA ILE A 74 12.59 -4.39 -3.36
C ILE A 74 12.19 -4.46 -4.83
N LEU A 75 11.95 -5.68 -5.34
CA LEU A 75 11.42 -5.85 -6.69
C LEU A 75 9.94 -5.49 -6.68
N SER A 76 9.57 -4.45 -7.41
CA SER A 76 8.22 -3.89 -7.43
C SER A 76 7.51 -4.26 -8.72
N ILE A 77 6.30 -4.83 -8.59
CA ILE A 77 5.45 -5.18 -9.73
C ILE A 77 4.07 -4.55 -9.60
N GLY A 78 3.48 -4.18 -10.73
CA GLY A 78 2.10 -3.70 -10.84
C GLY A 78 1.48 -4.09 -12.17
N THR A 79 0.15 -4.22 -12.17
CA THR A 79 -0.65 -4.48 -13.38
C THR A 79 -1.45 -3.23 -13.74
N VAL A 80 -2.35 -3.36 -14.72
CA VAL A 80 -3.40 -2.36 -14.90
C VAL A 80 -4.59 -2.62 -13.97
N GLY A 81 -5.46 -1.63 -13.85
CA GLY A 81 -6.73 -1.70 -13.13
C GLY A 81 -6.63 -1.31 -11.66
N CYS A 82 -7.71 -0.79 -11.10
CA CYS A 82 -7.80 -0.42 -9.68
C CYS A 82 -9.26 -0.47 -9.23
N ASN A 83 -9.51 -0.88 -7.99
CA ASN A 83 -10.85 -0.95 -7.40
C ASN A 83 -11.35 0.42 -6.87
N LEU A 84 -10.52 1.47 -6.93
CA LEU A 84 -10.84 2.86 -6.63
C LEU A 84 -10.79 3.76 -7.89
N ASP A 85 -11.30 4.99 -7.78
CA ASP A 85 -11.23 6.05 -8.79
C ASP A 85 -10.65 7.35 -8.20
N CYS A 86 -9.39 7.29 -7.77
CA CYS A 86 -8.76 8.45 -7.16
C CYS A 86 -8.53 9.53 -8.21
N ARG A 87 -9.19 10.69 -8.08
CA ARG A 87 -9.03 11.83 -9.00
C ARG A 87 -7.62 12.44 -9.00
N PHE A 88 -6.86 12.16 -7.94
CA PHE A 88 -5.47 12.59 -7.72
C PHE A 88 -4.45 11.46 -7.98
N CYS A 89 -4.83 10.38 -8.68
CA CYS A 89 -3.95 9.22 -8.86
C CYS A 89 -2.71 9.53 -9.72
N GLN A 90 -1.53 9.49 -9.11
CA GLN A 90 -0.23 9.66 -9.79
C GLN A 90 0.05 8.54 -10.80
N ASN A 91 -0.54 7.37 -10.59
CA ASN A 91 -0.42 6.20 -11.47
C ASN A 91 -1.71 5.94 -12.27
N ALA A 92 -2.45 7.01 -12.64
CA ALA A 92 -3.72 6.87 -13.35
C ALA A 92 -3.60 6.09 -14.66
N SER A 93 -2.47 6.21 -15.37
CA SER A 93 -2.20 5.47 -16.61
C SER A 93 -2.18 3.95 -16.42
N LEU A 94 -1.82 3.46 -15.22
CA LEU A 94 -1.87 2.05 -14.85
C LEU A 94 -3.22 1.69 -14.26
N SER A 95 -3.70 2.48 -13.29
CA SER A 95 -4.97 2.26 -12.59
C SER A 95 -6.21 2.30 -13.50
N ARG A 96 -6.10 2.99 -14.64
CA ARG A 96 -7.11 3.11 -15.71
C ARG A 96 -6.62 2.52 -17.04
N GLY A 97 -5.54 1.76 -17.02
CA GLY A 97 -4.99 1.12 -18.21
C GLY A 97 -5.88 0.02 -18.75
N ASP A 98 -5.78 -0.21 -20.06
CA ASP A 98 -6.48 -1.29 -20.76
C ASP A 98 -5.77 -2.64 -20.52
N PRO A 99 -6.45 -3.69 -20.00
CA PRO A 99 -5.87 -5.03 -19.87
C PRO A 99 -5.46 -5.68 -21.19
N ALA A 100 -5.97 -5.20 -22.33
CA ALA A 100 -5.55 -5.64 -23.65
C ALA A 100 -4.27 -4.96 -24.15
N SER A 101 -3.73 -3.96 -23.44
CA SER A 101 -2.52 -3.25 -23.86
C SER A 101 -1.30 -4.17 -24.00
N ASP A 102 -0.53 -3.94 -25.06
CA ASP A 102 0.75 -4.62 -25.33
C ASP A 102 1.90 -4.20 -24.39
N ARG A 103 1.66 -3.23 -23.50
CA ARG A 103 2.65 -2.78 -22.51
C ARG A 103 2.96 -3.81 -21.44
N ALA A 104 2.12 -4.85 -21.29
CA ALA A 104 2.31 -5.85 -20.27
C ALA A 104 3.37 -6.89 -20.68
N ALA A 105 4.39 -7.07 -19.84
CA ALA A 105 5.32 -8.18 -19.98
C ALA A 105 4.61 -9.50 -19.66
N SER A 106 5.08 -10.60 -20.26
CA SER A 106 4.71 -11.94 -19.78
C SER A 106 5.72 -12.35 -18.71
N LEU A 107 5.27 -12.42 -17.46
CA LEU A 107 6.13 -12.73 -16.33
C LEU A 107 5.40 -13.66 -15.36
N SER A 108 5.77 -14.94 -15.35
CA SER A 108 5.19 -15.93 -14.45
C SER A 108 5.61 -15.67 -12.99
N PRO A 109 4.88 -16.21 -12.00
CA PRO A 109 5.27 -16.09 -10.60
C PRO A 109 6.71 -16.52 -10.30
N ALA A 110 7.16 -17.65 -10.88
CA ALA A 110 8.53 -18.13 -10.72
C ALA A 110 9.55 -17.17 -11.34
N GLN A 111 9.24 -16.56 -12.49
CA GLN A 111 10.14 -15.59 -13.11
C GLN A 111 10.25 -14.30 -12.29
N VAL A 112 9.19 -13.85 -11.61
CA VAL A 112 9.28 -12.71 -10.67
C VAL A 112 10.27 -13.02 -9.54
N VAL A 113 10.15 -14.19 -8.92
CA VAL A 113 11.04 -14.60 -7.82
C VAL A 113 12.49 -14.72 -8.28
N GLN A 114 12.72 -15.36 -9.44
CA GLN A 114 14.07 -15.44 -10.02
C GLN A 114 14.63 -14.06 -10.37
N LEU A 115 13.80 -13.14 -10.87
CA LEU A 115 14.21 -11.78 -11.13
C LEU A 115 14.62 -11.06 -9.83
N ALA A 116 13.83 -11.17 -8.76
CA ALA A 116 14.16 -10.56 -7.48
C ALA A 116 15.49 -11.09 -6.93
N LEU A 117 15.69 -12.41 -6.92
CA LEU A 117 16.92 -13.05 -6.47
C LEU A 117 18.14 -12.63 -7.30
N SER A 118 18.03 -12.66 -8.63
CA SER A 118 19.12 -12.27 -9.54
C SER A 118 19.51 -10.79 -9.46
N ARG A 119 18.60 -9.95 -8.96
CA ARG A 119 18.86 -8.53 -8.68
C ARG A 119 19.33 -8.27 -7.26
N GLY A 120 19.40 -9.29 -6.41
CA GLY A 120 19.81 -9.15 -5.02
C GLY A 120 18.78 -8.47 -4.12
N CYS A 121 17.51 -8.42 -4.55
CA CYS A 121 16.43 -7.89 -3.73
C CYS A 121 16.15 -8.82 -2.54
N GLN A 122 15.75 -8.23 -1.41
CA GLN A 122 15.38 -8.95 -0.18
C GLN A 122 13.86 -9.20 -0.13
N SER A 123 13.11 -8.53 -0.99
CA SER A 123 11.66 -8.55 -0.97
C SER A 123 11.03 -8.28 -2.34
N VAL A 124 9.73 -8.56 -2.43
CA VAL A 124 8.86 -8.26 -3.58
C VAL A 124 7.71 -7.35 -3.11
N ALA A 125 7.50 -6.23 -3.81
CA ALA A 125 6.38 -5.32 -3.63
C ALA A 125 5.32 -5.50 -4.71
N TYR A 126 4.06 -5.49 -4.30
CA TYR A 126 2.90 -5.44 -5.19
C TYR A 126 2.25 -4.05 -5.05
N THR A 127 2.35 -3.24 -6.10
CA THR A 127 2.22 -1.77 -6.01
C THR A 127 1.82 -1.11 -7.34
N TYR A 128 2.02 0.21 -7.45
CA TYR A 128 1.69 1.12 -8.56
C TYR A 128 0.20 1.36 -8.80
N ASN A 129 -0.60 0.31 -8.84
CA ASN A 129 -2.05 0.39 -8.99
C ASN A 129 -2.76 -0.06 -7.70
N GLU A 130 -3.37 -1.25 -7.69
CA GLU A 130 -3.92 -1.86 -6.48
C GLU A 130 -3.67 -3.37 -6.51
N PRO A 131 -2.85 -3.93 -5.60
CA PRO A 131 -2.52 -5.35 -5.60
C PRO A 131 -3.72 -6.28 -5.40
N THR A 132 -4.74 -5.84 -4.68
CA THR A 132 -5.98 -6.61 -4.49
C THR A 132 -6.61 -6.99 -5.83
N VAL A 133 -6.56 -6.15 -6.87
CA VAL A 133 -7.24 -6.47 -8.14
C VAL A 133 -6.58 -7.59 -8.93
N PHE A 134 -5.32 -7.92 -8.63
CA PHE A 134 -4.57 -9.04 -9.21
C PHE A 134 -4.15 -10.10 -8.19
N ALA A 135 -4.95 -10.26 -7.12
CA ALA A 135 -4.72 -11.15 -5.98
C ALA A 135 -4.13 -12.52 -6.32
N GLU A 136 -4.69 -13.28 -7.28
CA GLU A 136 -4.19 -14.64 -7.58
C GLU A 136 -2.73 -14.62 -8.06
N TYR A 137 -2.34 -13.60 -8.82
CA TYR A 137 -0.96 -13.45 -9.26
C TYR A 137 -0.04 -13.04 -8.09
N ALA A 138 -0.51 -12.12 -7.24
CA ALA A 138 0.23 -11.69 -6.06
C ALA A 138 0.44 -12.85 -5.07
N GLU A 139 -0.61 -13.63 -4.78
CA GLU A 139 -0.58 -14.81 -3.89
C GLU A 139 0.40 -15.87 -4.38
N ASP A 140 0.38 -16.20 -5.67
CA ASP A 140 1.26 -17.22 -6.24
C ASP A 140 2.72 -16.77 -6.22
N VAL A 141 2.99 -15.49 -6.53
CA VAL A 141 4.33 -14.91 -6.38
C VAL A 141 4.75 -14.94 -4.91
N ALA A 142 3.86 -14.53 -4.00
CA ALA A 142 4.19 -14.38 -2.58
C ALA A 142 4.53 -15.72 -1.92
N ALA A 143 3.77 -16.77 -2.27
CA ALA A 143 4.04 -18.12 -1.83
C ALA A 143 5.43 -18.60 -2.28
N LEU A 144 5.77 -18.39 -3.56
CA LEU A 144 7.09 -18.77 -4.10
C LEU A 144 8.22 -17.89 -3.53
N ALA A 145 8.00 -16.59 -3.37
CA ALA A 145 8.96 -15.66 -2.80
C ALA A 145 9.36 -16.11 -1.39
N ARG A 146 8.37 -16.44 -0.55
CA ARG A 146 8.59 -16.94 0.81
C ARG A 146 9.39 -18.24 0.83
N GLN A 147 9.09 -19.18 -0.07
CA GLN A 147 9.85 -20.43 -0.21
C GLN A 147 11.32 -20.22 -0.58
N ASN A 148 11.64 -19.07 -1.19
CA ASN A 148 12.99 -18.70 -1.62
C ASN A 148 13.63 -17.63 -0.71
N GLY A 149 13.09 -17.42 0.51
CA GLY A 149 13.67 -16.52 1.50
C GLY A 149 13.43 -15.03 1.25
N LEU A 150 12.57 -14.66 0.29
CA LEU A 150 12.16 -13.27 0.06
C LEU A 150 10.96 -12.91 0.93
N ARG A 151 10.92 -11.65 1.39
CA ARG A 151 9.74 -11.07 2.05
C ARG A 151 8.77 -10.46 1.04
N ASN A 152 7.51 -10.32 1.43
CA ASN A 152 6.46 -9.78 0.58
C ASN A 152 5.82 -8.53 1.18
N ALA A 153 5.65 -7.50 0.35
CA ALA A 153 5.06 -6.23 0.76
C ALA A 153 3.93 -5.77 -0.17
N PHE A 154 2.81 -5.33 0.41
CA PHE A 154 1.75 -4.64 -0.33
C PHE A 154 1.90 -3.13 -0.20
N VAL A 155 1.68 -2.39 -1.29
CA VAL A 155 1.38 -0.96 -1.25
C VAL A 155 -0.02 -0.81 -1.84
N THR A 156 -0.99 -0.52 -1.00
CA THR A 156 -2.42 -0.78 -1.29
C THR A 156 -3.31 0.32 -0.74
N ASN A 157 -4.48 0.49 -1.33
CA ASN A 157 -5.55 1.29 -0.76
C ASN A 157 -6.36 0.57 0.33
N GLY A 158 -6.06 -0.69 0.62
CA GLY A 158 -6.72 -1.48 1.67
C GLY A 158 -8.18 -1.83 1.38
N TYR A 159 -8.68 -1.65 0.15
CA TYR A 159 -10.09 -1.89 -0.18
C TYR A 159 -10.34 -3.37 -0.52
N VAL A 160 -10.23 -4.24 0.46
CA VAL A 160 -10.45 -5.70 0.37
C VAL A 160 -11.63 -6.11 1.24
N THR A 161 -12.31 -7.21 0.92
CA THR A 161 -13.37 -7.72 1.82
C THR A 161 -12.79 -8.55 2.96
N PRO A 162 -13.48 -8.64 4.11
CA PRO A 162 -13.14 -9.57 5.18
C PRO A 162 -13.04 -11.03 4.71
N GLU A 163 -13.84 -11.42 3.72
CA GLU A 163 -13.85 -12.77 3.16
C GLU A 163 -12.60 -13.08 2.33
N ALA A 164 -12.09 -12.11 1.57
CA ALA A 164 -10.91 -12.29 0.72
C ALA A 164 -9.59 -12.06 1.47
N LEU A 165 -9.59 -11.19 2.49
CA LEU A 165 -8.40 -10.77 3.23
C LEU A 165 -7.53 -11.94 3.72
N PRO A 166 -8.07 -13.02 4.31
CA PRO A 166 -7.24 -14.12 4.80
C PRO A 166 -6.39 -14.79 3.72
N GLY A 167 -6.91 -14.90 2.49
CA GLY A 167 -6.18 -15.47 1.36
C GLY A 167 -5.20 -14.47 0.74
N VAL A 168 -5.67 -13.26 0.46
CA VAL A 168 -4.86 -12.20 -0.18
C VAL A 168 -3.61 -11.87 0.64
N TYR A 169 -3.72 -11.89 1.97
CA TYR A 169 -2.63 -11.56 2.90
C TYR A 169 -1.95 -12.79 3.53
N ALA A 170 -2.20 -14.01 3.04
CA ALA A 170 -1.67 -15.23 3.68
C ALA A 170 -0.13 -15.27 3.75
N ASN A 171 0.55 -14.72 2.73
CA ASN A 171 2.01 -14.72 2.61
C ASN A 171 2.60 -13.30 2.56
N ILE A 172 1.87 -12.29 3.04
CA ILE A 172 2.30 -10.89 3.03
C ILE A 172 2.88 -10.53 4.39
N ASP A 173 4.13 -10.08 4.41
CA ASP A 173 4.85 -9.74 5.64
C ASP A 173 4.59 -8.29 6.07
N ALA A 174 4.44 -7.37 5.10
CA ALA A 174 4.18 -5.95 5.34
C ALA A 174 3.16 -5.34 4.38
N ALA A 175 2.47 -4.29 4.81
CA ALA A 175 1.57 -3.51 3.99
C ALA A 175 1.72 -2.01 4.32
N ASN A 176 2.02 -1.22 3.29
CA ASN A 176 1.74 0.22 3.34
C ASN A 176 0.31 0.44 2.85
N VAL A 177 -0.56 0.94 3.73
CA VAL A 177 -1.97 1.17 3.41
C VAL A 177 -2.23 2.67 3.27
N ASP A 178 -2.71 3.08 2.09
CA ASP A 178 -3.12 4.45 1.81
C ASP A 178 -4.46 4.77 2.50
N LEU A 179 -4.40 5.40 3.68
CA LEU A 179 -5.55 6.02 4.34
C LEU A 179 -5.72 7.43 3.76
N LYS A 180 -6.50 7.55 2.70
CA LYS A 180 -6.49 8.72 1.79
C LYS A 180 -7.06 9.99 2.41
N ALA A 181 -7.93 9.86 3.41
CA ALA A 181 -8.53 10.93 4.21
C ALA A 181 -9.20 10.30 5.44
N PHE A 182 -9.74 11.12 6.33
CA PHE A 182 -10.54 10.63 7.46
C PHE A 182 -12.00 11.11 7.41
N SER A 183 -12.53 11.17 6.18
CA SER A 183 -13.89 11.59 5.88
C SER A 183 -14.52 10.73 4.79
N GLU A 184 -15.74 10.25 5.09
CA GLU A 184 -16.60 9.55 4.14
C GLU A 184 -16.97 10.40 2.92
N ASP A 185 -17.10 11.73 3.09
CA ASP A 185 -17.36 12.63 1.97
C ASP A 185 -16.17 12.67 1.00
N PHE A 186 -14.95 12.71 1.53
CA PHE A 186 -13.74 12.66 0.72
C PHE A 186 -13.67 11.36 -0.08
N TYR A 187 -13.87 10.22 0.59
CA TYR A 187 -13.81 8.90 -0.03
C TYR A 187 -14.81 8.78 -1.19
N ARG A 188 -16.07 9.19 -0.98
CA ARG A 188 -17.09 9.15 -2.03
C ARG A 188 -16.76 10.07 -3.20
N ARG A 189 -16.39 11.33 -2.94
CA ARG A 189 -16.19 12.33 -4.01
C ARG A 189 -14.90 12.13 -4.80
N TRP A 190 -13.81 11.84 -4.10
CA TRP A 190 -12.47 11.89 -4.68
C TRP A 190 -11.90 10.51 -5.02
N THR A 191 -12.47 9.43 -4.49
CA THR A 191 -11.99 8.05 -4.73
C THR A 191 -13.09 7.09 -5.20
N GLN A 192 -14.34 7.54 -5.22
CA GLN A 192 -15.54 6.74 -5.47
C GLN A 192 -15.70 5.57 -4.49
N ALA A 193 -15.11 5.58 -3.30
CA ALA A 193 -15.14 4.47 -2.34
C ALA A 193 -15.71 4.92 -0.99
N GLU A 194 -15.60 4.06 0.01
CA GLU A 194 -16.03 4.29 1.39
C GLU A 194 -14.82 4.20 2.33
N LEU A 195 -14.81 4.95 3.43
CA LEU A 195 -13.70 4.96 4.38
C LEU A 195 -13.72 3.70 5.26
N GLN A 196 -14.89 3.32 5.76
CA GLN A 196 -15.02 2.21 6.73
C GLN A 196 -14.34 0.91 6.29
N PRO A 197 -14.47 0.42 5.03
CA PRO A 197 -13.79 -0.81 4.62
C PRO A 197 -12.26 -0.77 4.70
N VAL A 198 -11.65 0.43 4.57
CA VAL A 198 -10.19 0.60 4.73
C VAL A 198 -9.80 0.51 6.20
N LEU A 199 -10.59 1.14 7.09
CA LEU A 199 -10.40 1.06 8.54
C LEU A 199 -10.53 -0.37 9.05
N ASP A 200 -11.55 -1.10 8.59
CA ASP A 200 -11.75 -2.52 8.93
C ASP A 200 -10.56 -3.37 8.48
N THR A 201 -10.01 -3.08 7.29
CA THR A 201 -8.82 -3.77 6.78
C THR A 201 -7.59 -3.49 7.63
N LEU A 202 -7.34 -2.23 8.03
CA LEU A 202 -6.22 -1.87 8.91
C LEU A 202 -6.29 -2.63 10.24
N VAL A 203 -7.46 -2.67 10.89
CA VAL A 203 -7.67 -3.43 12.13
C VAL A 203 -7.44 -4.92 11.92
N ALA A 204 -7.99 -5.49 10.85
CA ALA A 204 -7.84 -6.92 10.55
C ALA A 204 -6.39 -7.31 10.24
N LEU A 205 -5.64 -6.49 9.51
CA LEU A 205 -4.22 -6.72 9.24
C LEU A 205 -3.40 -6.65 10.54
N HIS A 206 -3.70 -5.70 11.41
CA HIS A 206 -3.01 -5.52 12.69
C HIS A 206 -3.21 -6.73 13.60
N GLN A 207 -4.46 -7.20 13.72
CA GLN A 207 -4.81 -8.41 14.49
C GLN A 207 -4.14 -9.68 13.94
N ARG A 208 -3.84 -9.73 12.63
CA ARG A 208 -3.15 -10.86 11.99
C ARG A 208 -1.63 -10.79 12.11
N GLY A 209 -1.08 -9.70 12.65
CA GLY A 209 0.36 -9.52 12.78
C GLY A 209 1.08 -9.21 11.47
N VAL A 210 0.36 -8.75 10.44
CA VAL A 210 1.01 -8.14 9.26
C VAL A 210 1.62 -6.82 9.69
N TRP A 211 2.86 -6.52 9.30
CA TRP A 211 3.45 -5.22 9.57
C TRP A 211 2.73 -4.13 8.78
N ILE A 212 2.28 -3.07 9.44
CA ILE A 212 1.51 -2.00 8.78
C ILE A 212 2.28 -0.70 8.91
N GLU A 213 2.35 0.03 7.81
CA GLU A 213 2.60 1.46 7.81
C GLU A 213 1.46 2.15 7.06
N ILE A 214 1.10 3.36 7.47
CA ILE A 214 -0.03 4.08 6.91
C ILE A 214 0.49 5.28 6.15
N THR A 215 0.03 5.46 4.91
CA THR A 215 0.30 6.68 4.14
C THR A 215 -0.96 7.51 4.03
N ASN A 216 -0.83 8.81 4.34
CA ASN A 216 -1.84 9.82 4.06
C ASN A 216 -1.24 10.85 3.08
N LEU A 217 -1.76 10.88 1.86
CA LEU A 217 -1.42 11.92 0.88
C LEU A 217 -2.20 13.18 1.25
N VAL A 218 -1.48 14.20 1.71
CA VAL A 218 -2.09 15.46 2.14
C VAL A 218 -2.30 16.32 0.91
N ILE A 219 -3.55 16.70 0.63
CA ILE A 219 -3.97 17.49 -0.53
C ILE A 219 -4.56 18.81 -0.02
N PRO A 220 -3.98 19.97 -0.40
CA PRO A 220 -4.43 21.25 0.10
C PRO A 220 -5.90 21.50 -0.19
N THR A 221 -6.61 22.07 0.79
CA THR A 221 -8.05 22.39 0.79
C THR A 221 -8.99 21.19 0.81
N LEU A 222 -8.49 19.95 0.83
CA LEU A 222 -9.34 18.74 0.77
C LEU A 222 -9.24 17.87 2.02
N ASN A 223 -8.04 17.60 2.53
CA ASN A 223 -7.80 16.76 3.71
C ASN A 223 -6.64 17.26 4.59
N ASP A 224 -6.19 18.51 4.40
CA ASP A 224 -5.11 19.16 5.14
C ASP A 224 -5.60 19.92 6.40
N PHE A 225 -6.80 19.62 6.86
CA PHE A 225 -7.40 20.25 8.03
C PHE A 225 -6.92 19.59 9.33
N GLU A 226 -6.39 20.39 10.27
CA GLU A 226 -5.90 19.90 11.56
C GLU A 226 -6.92 19.01 12.30
N SER A 227 -8.20 19.38 12.27
CA SER A 227 -9.27 18.61 12.93
C SER A 227 -9.50 17.24 12.31
N GLU A 228 -9.32 17.08 10.98
CA GLU A 228 -9.40 15.79 10.33
C GLU A 228 -8.17 14.94 10.65
N SER A 229 -6.98 15.53 10.55
CA SER A 229 -5.73 14.83 10.85
C SER A 229 -5.63 14.40 12.31
N ARG A 230 -6.15 15.20 13.25
CA ARG A 230 -6.23 14.83 14.67
C ARG A 230 -7.09 13.59 14.87
N ARG A 231 -8.29 13.55 14.27
CA ARG A 231 -9.18 12.38 14.33
C ARG A 231 -8.56 11.13 13.71
N LEU A 232 -7.82 11.29 12.61
CA LEU A 232 -7.05 10.20 12.00
C LEU A 232 -6.01 9.64 12.99
N CYS A 233 -5.23 10.52 13.62
CA CYS A 233 -4.16 10.12 14.54
C CYS A 233 -4.72 9.47 15.82
N GLU A 234 -5.78 10.04 16.39
CA GLU A 234 -6.49 9.49 17.54
C GLU A 234 -7.04 8.10 17.22
N TRP A 235 -7.64 7.93 16.04
CA TRP A 235 -8.14 6.63 15.61
C TRP A 235 -7.02 5.58 15.48
N ILE A 236 -5.87 5.95 14.88
CA ILE A 236 -4.70 5.05 14.81
C ILE A 236 -4.25 4.66 16.21
N LEU A 237 -4.08 5.63 17.10
CA LEU A 237 -3.65 5.40 18.48
C LEU A 237 -4.60 4.45 19.22
N GLU A 238 -5.91 4.67 19.10
CA GLU A 238 -6.95 3.88 19.77
C GLU A 238 -7.08 2.45 19.23
N ASN A 239 -6.92 2.26 17.92
CA ASN A 239 -7.27 1.00 17.26
C ASN A 239 -6.05 0.14 16.90
N LEU A 240 -4.89 0.76 16.67
CA LEU A 240 -3.66 0.10 16.20
C LEU A 240 -2.46 0.34 17.14
N GLY A 241 -2.57 1.28 18.07
CA GLY A 241 -1.52 1.64 19.03
C GLY A 241 -0.61 2.78 18.58
N ASP A 242 0.32 3.16 19.46
CA ASP A 242 1.20 4.33 19.29
C ASP A 242 2.41 4.08 18.37
N ARG A 243 2.66 2.81 18.02
CA ARG A 243 3.87 2.36 17.30
C ARG A 243 3.66 1.99 15.84
N VAL A 244 2.46 2.18 15.28
CA VAL A 244 2.24 2.03 13.82
C VAL A 244 2.75 3.28 13.10
N PRO A 245 3.72 3.16 12.17
CA PRO A 245 4.22 4.31 11.41
C PRO A 245 3.13 5.00 10.57
N LEU A 246 3.09 6.33 10.66
CA LEU A 246 2.26 7.20 9.84
C LEU A 246 3.13 8.10 8.96
N HIS A 247 2.83 8.14 7.67
CA HIS A 247 3.52 8.95 6.66
C HIS A 247 2.57 10.01 6.11
N PHE A 248 2.85 11.28 6.38
CA PHE A 248 2.20 12.39 5.67
C PHE A 248 3.02 12.74 4.43
N THR A 249 2.42 12.58 3.24
CA THR A 249 3.15 12.79 1.98
C THR A 249 2.61 14.00 1.23
N ALA A 250 3.50 14.75 0.58
CA ALA A 250 3.10 15.88 -0.24
C ALA A 250 2.38 15.42 -1.51
N PHE A 251 1.26 16.07 -1.78
CA PHE A 251 0.59 16.04 -3.07
C PHE A 251 1.32 16.91 -4.08
N HIS A 252 1.29 16.46 -5.33
CA HIS A 252 1.58 17.29 -6.49
C HIS A 252 0.41 17.17 -7.48
N PRO A 253 0.10 18.23 -8.26
CA PRO A 253 -1.04 18.25 -9.16
C PRO A 253 -0.92 17.16 -10.22
N ASP A 254 -1.92 16.28 -10.28
CA ASP A 254 -1.89 15.09 -11.12
C ASP A 254 -3.29 14.62 -11.53
N HIS A 255 -3.34 13.84 -12.62
CA HIS A 255 -4.56 13.25 -13.16
C HIS A 255 -5.69 14.26 -13.41
N GLN A 256 -6.77 14.21 -12.61
CA GLN A 256 -7.93 15.09 -12.74
C GLN A 256 -7.89 16.27 -11.76
N LEU A 257 -6.94 16.27 -10.82
CA LEU A 257 -6.83 17.26 -9.76
C LEU A 257 -5.68 18.22 -10.02
N THR A 258 -5.69 18.88 -11.17
CA THR A 258 -4.62 19.78 -11.61
C THR A 258 -4.79 21.22 -11.12
N ASP A 259 -5.91 21.55 -10.48
CA ASP A 259 -6.29 22.88 -10.02
C ASP A 259 -5.88 23.18 -8.57
N LYS A 260 -5.37 22.18 -7.84
CA LYS A 260 -4.88 22.32 -6.46
C LYS A 260 -3.38 22.60 -6.45
N PRO A 261 -2.86 23.38 -5.50
CA PRO A 261 -1.41 23.58 -5.37
C PRO A 261 -0.74 22.30 -4.83
N PRO A 262 0.57 22.12 -5.05
CA PRO A 262 1.34 21.10 -4.33
C PRO A 262 1.34 21.40 -2.82
N THR A 263 1.47 20.36 -2.00
CA THR A 263 1.45 20.50 -0.54
C THR A 263 2.74 21.16 -0.06
N PRO A 264 2.64 22.28 0.69
CA PRO A 264 3.82 22.88 1.31
C PRO A 264 4.45 21.94 2.34
N GLN A 265 5.79 21.89 2.39
CA GLN A 265 6.51 21.12 3.41
C GLN A 265 6.08 21.53 4.83
N GLN A 266 5.83 22.82 5.05
CA GLN A 266 5.38 23.34 6.35
C GLN A 266 4.08 22.68 6.84
N THR A 267 3.13 22.41 5.93
CA THR A 267 1.89 21.70 6.26
C THR A 267 2.20 20.29 6.79
N LEU A 268 3.11 19.57 6.13
CA LEU A 268 3.50 18.22 6.58
C LEU A 268 4.22 18.25 7.93
N THR A 269 5.09 19.23 8.17
CA THR A 269 5.76 19.40 9.47
C THR A 269 4.75 19.63 10.58
N GLN A 270 3.75 20.50 10.36
CA GLN A 270 2.68 20.76 11.33
C GLN A 270 1.86 19.50 11.64
N LEU A 271 1.48 18.73 10.61
CA LEU A 271 0.75 17.47 10.79
C LEU A 271 1.59 16.40 11.50
N ARG A 272 2.90 16.36 11.24
CA ARG A 272 3.83 15.49 11.95
C ARG A 272 3.90 15.83 13.44
N ASP A 273 4.00 17.11 13.78
CA ASP A 273 4.05 17.56 15.17
C ASP A 273 2.72 17.28 15.88
N LEU A 274 1.59 17.57 15.24
CA LEU A 274 0.24 17.22 15.72
C LEU A 274 0.11 15.73 16.06
N ALA A 275 0.54 14.84 15.16
CA ALA A 275 0.44 13.40 15.36
C ALA A 275 1.31 12.92 16.54
N ARG A 276 2.48 13.53 16.73
CA ARG A 276 3.36 13.26 17.88
C ARG A 276 2.77 13.78 19.18
N GLU A 277 2.12 14.94 19.16
CA GLU A 277 1.37 15.48 20.31
C GLU A 277 0.21 14.58 20.72
N VAL A 278 -0.51 13.99 19.75
CA VAL A 278 -1.55 12.98 20.01
C VAL A 278 -0.96 11.73 20.69
N GLY A 279 0.29 11.39 20.38
CA GLY A 279 1.04 10.33 21.07
C GLY A 279 1.68 9.30 20.15
N LEU A 280 1.53 9.43 18.82
CA LEU A 280 2.15 8.52 17.86
C LEU A 280 3.68 8.66 17.90
N LYS A 281 4.39 7.53 17.95
CA LYS A 281 5.84 7.46 18.12
C LYS A 281 6.61 7.63 16.81
N TYR A 282 6.08 7.07 15.72
CA TYR A 282 6.72 7.09 14.41
C TYR A 282 5.86 7.85 13.42
N VAL A 283 6.25 9.09 13.15
CA VAL A 283 5.56 9.95 12.19
C VAL A 283 6.56 10.57 11.23
N TYR A 284 6.29 10.41 9.95
CA TYR A 284 7.18 10.75 8.86
C TYR A 284 6.54 11.74 7.90
N VAL A 285 7.40 12.52 7.24
CA VAL A 285 7.02 13.30 6.07
C VAL A 285 7.68 12.73 4.81
N GLY A 286 6.95 12.74 3.70
CA GLY A 286 7.44 12.21 2.42
C GLY A 286 7.07 13.07 1.22
N ASN A 287 7.66 12.76 0.06
CA ASN A 287 7.60 13.58 -1.16
C ASN A 287 8.13 15.01 -0.99
N VAL A 288 8.95 15.24 0.02
CA VAL A 288 9.67 16.49 0.29
C VAL A 288 11.10 16.16 0.75
N HIS A 289 12.03 17.09 0.58
CA HIS A 289 13.38 16.94 1.11
C HIS A 289 13.42 17.40 2.57
N ASP A 290 13.21 16.46 3.48
CA ASP A 290 13.24 16.68 4.93
C ASP A 290 13.94 15.51 5.63
N ASP A 291 15.25 15.63 5.85
CA ASP A 291 16.05 14.57 6.47
C ASP A 291 15.60 14.29 7.92
N ALA A 292 15.20 15.33 8.67
CA ALA A 292 14.74 15.18 10.05
C ALA A 292 13.34 14.56 10.14
N GLY A 293 12.45 14.92 9.20
CA GLY A 293 11.10 14.39 9.10
C GLY A 293 11.03 12.98 8.49
N SER A 294 12.05 12.54 7.76
CA SER A 294 12.13 11.19 7.15
C SER A 294 13.01 10.21 7.94
N SER A 295 13.81 10.70 8.88
CA SER A 295 14.65 9.87 9.76
C SER A 295 13.87 9.30 10.95
N THR A 296 14.29 8.12 11.41
CA THR A 296 13.69 7.46 12.57
C THR A 296 14.51 7.73 13.83
N TYR A 297 13.82 8.09 14.92
CA TYR A 297 14.40 8.32 16.24
C TYR A 297 13.83 7.33 17.25
N CYS A 298 14.62 6.94 18.25
CA CYS A 298 14.17 6.03 19.28
C CYS A 298 13.09 6.70 20.16
N PRO A 299 11.92 6.09 20.38
CA PRO A 299 10.87 6.70 21.20
C PRO A 299 11.24 6.82 22.68
N GLU A 300 12.24 6.05 23.16
CA GLU A 300 12.64 6.03 24.56
C GLU A 300 13.80 6.98 24.89
N CYS A 301 14.82 7.06 24.03
CA CYS A 301 16.01 7.89 24.27
C CYS A 301 16.19 9.04 23.26
N ASN A 302 15.34 9.12 22.23
CA ASN A 302 15.37 10.13 21.18
C ASN A 302 16.66 10.15 20.31
N GLU A 303 17.55 9.16 20.48
CA GLU A 303 18.71 9.00 19.60
C GLU A 303 18.30 8.60 18.18
N LEU A 304 19.09 9.06 17.20
CA LEU A 304 18.89 8.76 15.79
C LEU A 304 19.11 7.27 15.52
N LEU A 305 18.06 6.57 15.04
CA LEU A 305 18.14 5.15 14.69
C LEU A 305 18.43 4.95 13.21
N VAL A 306 17.74 5.67 12.35
CA VAL A 306 17.90 5.54 10.90
C VAL A 306 17.94 6.92 10.29
N ALA A 307 19.10 7.32 9.80
CA ALA A 307 19.26 8.57 9.08
C ALA A 307 18.84 8.36 7.62
N ARG A 308 17.86 9.13 7.14
CA ARG A 308 17.42 9.11 5.74
C ARG A 308 17.63 10.46 5.08
N SER A 309 17.90 10.39 3.78
CA SER A 309 17.83 11.56 2.90
C SER A 309 17.20 11.13 1.59
N TRP A 310 16.02 11.67 1.32
CA TRP A 310 15.13 11.14 0.27
C TRP A 310 14.89 9.64 0.47
N HIS A 311 15.12 8.81 -0.54
CA HIS A 311 14.98 7.36 -0.44
C HIS A 311 16.25 6.63 0.02
N ALA A 312 17.33 7.33 0.37
CA ALA A 312 18.59 6.70 0.77
C ALA A 312 18.69 6.61 2.30
N VAL A 313 18.96 5.41 2.82
CA VAL A 313 19.43 5.22 4.19
C VAL A 313 20.92 5.56 4.26
N ARG A 314 21.27 6.52 5.12
CA ARG A 314 22.64 7.01 5.31
C ARG A 314 23.33 6.38 6.51
N GLN A 315 22.56 6.08 7.56
CA GLN A 315 23.06 5.47 8.79
C GLN A 315 21.99 4.55 9.37
N LEU A 316 22.43 3.46 9.98
CA LEU A 316 21.58 2.47 10.64
C LEU A 316 22.18 2.11 12.00
N HIS A 317 21.54 2.55 13.08
CA HIS A 317 21.94 2.36 14.47
C HIS A 317 20.97 1.41 15.19
N LEU A 318 20.71 0.27 14.56
CA LEU A 318 19.84 -0.79 15.08
C LEU A 318 20.67 -2.01 15.50
N ALA A 319 20.27 -2.64 16.59
CA ALA A 319 20.74 -3.96 17.02
C ALA A 319 19.59 -4.95 16.87
N GLY A 320 19.42 -5.52 15.68
CA GLY A 320 18.22 -6.28 15.34
C GLY A 320 16.98 -5.37 15.32
N ASP A 321 15.93 -5.74 16.05
CA ASP A 321 14.70 -4.94 16.21
C ASP A 321 14.76 -3.93 17.36
N ARG A 322 15.97 -3.64 17.88
CA ARG A 322 16.21 -2.77 19.04
C ARG A 322 17.06 -1.56 18.70
N CYS A 323 16.90 -0.51 19.51
CA CYS A 323 17.75 0.66 19.51
C CYS A 323 19.20 0.27 19.86
N GLY A 324 20.16 0.67 19.01
CA GLY A 324 21.59 0.44 19.27
C GLY A 324 22.16 1.25 20.44
N HIS A 325 21.44 2.27 20.92
CA HIS A 325 21.89 3.14 22.01
C HIS A 325 21.36 2.72 23.39
N CYS A 326 20.05 2.51 23.53
CA CYS A 326 19.43 2.18 24.82
C CYS A 326 18.85 0.75 24.92
N GLY A 327 18.89 -0.04 23.85
CA GLY A 327 18.40 -1.43 23.83
C GLY A 327 16.87 -1.60 23.85
N ALA A 328 16.10 -0.50 23.88
CA ALA A 328 14.65 -0.53 23.78
C ALA A 328 14.20 -1.10 22.42
N ARG A 329 12.98 -1.68 22.38
CA ARG A 329 12.38 -2.14 21.14
C ARG A 329 12.13 -0.93 20.21
N ALA A 330 12.60 -1.04 18.98
CA ALA A 330 12.52 0.01 17.95
C ALA A 330 11.50 -0.30 16.86
N ASP A 331 10.80 -1.44 16.95
CA ASP A 331 9.70 -1.86 16.08
C ASP A 331 10.11 -1.85 14.60
N PHE A 332 11.15 -2.62 14.25
CA PHE A 332 11.60 -2.84 12.88
C PHE A 332 11.47 -4.32 12.50
N LEU A 333 11.04 -4.59 11.28
CA LEU A 333 11.30 -5.85 10.59
C LEU A 333 12.65 -5.72 9.88
N VAL A 334 13.72 -6.20 10.49
CA VAL A 334 15.07 -6.15 9.88
C VAL A 334 15.37 -7.38 9.03
N ALA A 335 16.29 -7.24 8.07
CA ALA A 335 16.85 -8.39 7.38
C ALA A 335 17.59 -9.28 8.40
N PRO A 336 17.52 -10.62 8.25
CA PRO A 336 18.21 -11.55 9.13
C PRO A 336 19.74 -11.39 9.14
#